data_AF-A0A0D2M8B5-F1
#
_entry.id   AF-A0A0D2M8B5-F1
#
_cell.length_a   1.000
_cell.length_b   1.000
_cell.length_c   1.000
_cell.angle_alpha   90.00
_cell.angle_beta   90.00
_cell.angle_gamma   90.00
#
_symmetry.space_group_name_H-M   'P 1'
#
loop_
_entity.id
_entity.type
_entity.pdbx_description
1 polymer ?
#
loop_
_entity_poly.entity_id
_entity_poly.type
_entity_poly.pdbx_seq_one_letter_code
_entity_poly.pdbx_strand_id
1 'polypeptide(L)'
;MTDDGSGESLNGRLNTKLQGLRQRTAQITAERQQSQARGQRALTQQREARARWNSLDSKVHALNSQTQALAQQQAEAGGEGEEDEVGARVLQLRGKVAQTQSEMNDRDAELAEAQEREARAQQQYDQCKEQTAEASRAVAAATEELQRVEEQHEAAAAERSRVRRRLDRCAGGRGKGREGEPGARTHPHAC
;
A
#
# COMPACT_ATOMS: atom_id res chain seq x y z
N MET A 1 0.89 -49.92 11.68
CA MET A 1 1.99 -49.06 12.17
C MET A 1 2.77 -48.59 10.97
N THR A 2 2.59 -47.29 10.66
CA THR A 2 3.51 -46.25 10.16
C THR A 2 2.65 -45.26 9.36
N ASP A 3 2.44 -44.08 9.94
CA ASP A 3 2.58 -42.73 9.36
C ASP A 3 1.87 -42.41 8.04
N ASP A 4 1.19 -41.30 7.81
CA ASP A 4 0.95 -40.03 8.51
C ASP A 4 -0.27 -39.40 7.80
N GLY A 5 -1.21 -38.73 8.47
CA GLY A 5 -1.04 -37.33 8.83
C GLY A 5 -1.41 -36.39 7.66
N SER A 6 -2.58 -35.76 7.74
CA SER A 6 -3.06 -34.63 6.89
C SER A 6 -3.30 -34.91 5.40
N GLY A 7 -4.52 -35.38 5.08
CA GLY A 7 -5.06 -35.47 3.71
C GLY A 7 -5.40 -34.11 3.09
N GLU A 8 -4.53 -33.11 3.24
CA GLU A 8 -4.67 -31.84 2.54
C GLU A 8 -4.00 -31.97 1.18
N SER A 9 -4.81 -32.05 0.12
CA SER A 9 -4.31 -32.10 -1.26
C SER A 9 -3.35 -30.93 -1.50
N LEU A 10 -2.33 -31.13 -2.32
CA LEU A 10 -1.35 -30.08 -2.64
C LEU A 10 -2.06 -28.79 -3.10
N ASN A 11 -3.14 -28.93 -3.88
CA ASN A 11 -4.04 -27.83 -4.27
C ASN A 11 -4.74 -27.16 -3.09
N GLY A 12 -5.18 -27.91 -2.07
CA GLY A 12 -5.74 -27.34 -0.84
C GLY A 12 -4.72 -26.44 -0.12
N ARG A 13 -3.49 -26.92 0.07
CA ARG A 13 -2.41 -26.14 0.71
C ARG A 13 -2.02 -24.89 -0.09
N LEU A 14 -1.95 -25.00 -1.41
CA LEU A 14 -1.63 -23.86 -2.30
C LEU A 14 -2.76 -22.81 -2.29
N ASN A 15 -4.02 -23.24 -2.31
CA ASN A 15 -5.16 -22.31 -2.22
C ASN A 15 -5.21 -21.58 -0.87
N THR A 16 -4.95 -22.27 0.23
CA THR A 16 -4.86 -21.64 1.56
C THR A 16 -3.75 -20.59 1.61
N LYS A 17 -2.56 -20.89 1.04
CA LYS A 17 -1.47 -19.92 0.93
C LYS A 17 -1.84 -18.71 0.06
N LEU A 18 -2.48 -18.93 -1.08
CA LEU A 18 -2.94 -17.86 -1.97
C LEU A 18 -3.97 -16.96 -1.29
N GLN A 19 -4.91 -17.55 -0.53
CA GLN A 19 -5.88 -16.81 0.25
C GLN A 19 -5.19 -15.95 1.33
N GLY A 20 -4.19 -16.51 2.04
CA GLY A 20 -3.38 -15.76 3.00
C GLY A 20 -2.62 -14.59 2.36
N LEU A 21 -2.03 -14.79 1.18
CA LEU A 21 -1.35 -13.73 0.42
C LEU A 21 -2.32 -12.62 -0.03
N ARG A 22 -3.53 -12.98 -0.47
CA ARG A 22 -4.59 -12.02 -0.84
C ARG A 22 -5.04 -11.19 0.36
N GLN A 23 -5.25 -11.82 1.52
CA GLN A 23 -5.60 -11.11 2.76
C GLN A 23 -4.48 -10.14 3.16
N ARG A 24 -3.23 -10.59 3.12
CA ARG A 24 -2.07 -9.73 3.43
C ARG A 24 -1.95 -8.55 2.46
N THR A 25 -2.23 -8.76 1.18
CA THR A 25 -2.25 -7.69 0.16
C THR A 25 -3.35 -6.68 0.43
N ALA A 26 -4.55 -7.13 0.82
CA ALA A 26 -5.65 -6.25 1.19
C ALA A 26 -5.30 -5.40 2.43
N GLN A 27 -4.65 -6.01 3.43
CA GLN A 27 -4.19 -5.31 4.63
C GLN A 27 -3.15 -4.22 4.29
N ILE A 28 -2.10 -4.56 3.54
CA ILE A 28 -1.05 -3.61 3.14
C ILE A 28 -1.64 -2.49 2.27
N THR A 29 -2.62 -2.80 1.41
CA THR A 29 -3.33 -1.79 0.61
C THR A 29 -4.11 -0.80 1.48
N ALA A 30 -4.79 -1.30 2.53
CA ALA A 30 -5.49 -0.45 3.48
C ALA A 30 -4.52 0.45 4.27
N GLU A 31 -3.38 -0.10 4.70
CA GLU A 31 -2.31 0.65 5.35
C GLU A 31 -1.75 1.75 4.44
N ARG A 32 -1.55 1.46 3.15
CA ARG A 32 -1.14 2.46 2.15
C ARG A 32 -2.16 3.59 2.02
N GLN A 33 -3.46 3.29 1.94
CA GLN A 33 -4.51 4.31 1.86
C GLN A 33 -4.54 5.17 3.13
N GLN A 34 -4.39 4.55 4.30
CA GLN A 34 -4.31 5.26 5.57
C GLN A 34 -3.08 6.18 5.63
N SER A 35 -1.93 5.69 5.17
CA SER A 35 -0.68 6.46 5.10
C SER A 35 -0.81 7.66 4.16
N GLN A 36 -1.44 7.46 3.00
CA GLN A 36 -1.73 8.55 2.06
C GLN A 36 -2.62 9.64 2.69
N ALA A 37 -3.66 9.25 3.43
CA ALA A 37 -4.53 10.18 4.13
C ALA A 37 -3.78 10.96 5.23
N ARG A 38 -2.84 10.31 5.94
CA ARG A 38 -1.97 10.98 6.92
C ARG A 38 -1.05 12.00 6.24
N GLY A 39 -0.44 11.65 5.10
CA GLY A 39 0.38 12.56 4.31
C GLY A 39 -0.38 13.81 3.88
N GLN A 40 -1.60 13.66 3.37
CA GLN A 40 -2.46 14.80 2.99
C GLN A 40 -2.78 15.71 4.19
N ARG A 41 -3.07 15.14 5.36
CA ARG A 41 -3.30 15.93 6.59
C ARG A 41 -2.05 16.69 7.02
N ALA A 42 -0.88 16.06 6.96
CA ALA A 42 0.38 16.69 7.33
C ALA A 42 0.73 17.86 6.39
N LEU A 43 0.54 17.68 5.08
CA LEU A 43 0.71 18.74 4.09
C LEU A 43 -0.22 19.93 4.34
N THR A 44 -1.49 19.67 4.67
CA THR A 44 -2.43 20.75 5.03
C THR A 44 -1.97 21.50 6.27
N GLN A 45 -1.54 20.79 7.32
CA GLN A 45 -1.01 21.42 8.54
C GLN A 45 0.21 22.30 8.26
N GLN A 46 1.13 21.84 7.42
CA GLN A 46 2.30 22.61 7.00
C GLN A 46 1.89 23.89 6.24
N ARG A 47 0.92 23.79 5.31
CA ARG A 47 0.40 24.95 4.59
C ARG A 47 -0.25 25.97 5.52
N GLU A 48 -1.04 25.50 6.49
CA GLU A 48 -1.66 26.37 7.50
C GLU A 48 -0.62 27.07 8.38
N ALA A 49 0.38 26.33 8.87
CA ALA A 49 1.48 26.89 9.66
C ALA A 49 2.23 27.97 8.87
N ARG A 50 2.53 27.71 7.59
CA ARG A 50 3.20 28.66 6.71
C ARG A 50 2.35 29.91 6.42
N ALA A 51 1.04 29.75 6.25
CA ALA A 51 0.13 30.88 6.07
C ALA A 51 0.11 31.78 7.31
N ARG A 52 0.09 31.19 8.52
CA ARG A 52 0.19 31.94 9.78
C ARG A 52 1.51 32.70 9.88
N TRP A 53 2.62 32.06 9.51
CA TRP A 53 3.93 32.69 9.49
C TRP A 53 3.96 33.91 8.55
N ASN A 54 3.52 33.75 7.30
CA ASN A 54 3.45 34.85 6.32
C ASN A 54 2.58 36.02 6.82
N SER A 55 1.50 35.72 7.57
CA SER A 55 0.64 36.75 8.16
C SER A 55 1.35 37.54 9.26
N LEU A 56 2.13 36.89 10.12
CA LEU A 56 2.93 37.58 11.15
C LEU A 56 4.07 38.39 10.52
N ASP A 57 4.77 37.83 9.55
CA ASP A 57 5.83 38.51 8.81
C ASP A 57 5.33 39.82 8.18
N SER A 58 4.16 39.77 7.53
CA SER A 58 3.50 40.97 6.98
C SER A 58 3.16 42.01 8.06
N LYS A 59 2.74 41.58 9.25
CA LYS A 59 2.45 42.50 10.38
C LYS A 59 3.72 43.15 10.92
N VAL A 60 4.81 42.40 11.06
CA VAL A 60 6.11 42.94 11.48
C VAL A 60 6.58 44.00 10.49
N HIS A 61 6.52 43.72 9.19
CA HIS A 61 6.85 44.70 8.15
C HIS A 61 5.98 45.96 8.23
N ALA A 62 4.67 45.82 8.42
CA ALA A 62 3.77 46.97 8.57
C ALA A 62 4.08 47.81 9.82
N LEU A 63 4.30 47.17 10.97
CA LEU A 63 4.64 47.84 12.22
C LEU A 63 6.00 48.55 12.14
N ASN A 64 7.00 47.92 11.50
CA ASN A 64 8.31 48.53 11.28
C ASN A 64 8.20 49.78 10.40
N SER A 65 7.46 49.70 9.29
CA SER A 65 7.21 50.86 8.42
C SER A 65 6.50 52.00 9.17
N GLN A 66 5.49 51.69 9.99
CA GLN A 66 4.81 52.69 10.83
C GLN A 66 5.76 53.32 11.86
N THR A 67 6.61 52.50 12.49
CA THR A 67 7.60 52.97 13.47
C THR A 67 8.60 53.93 12.81
N GLN A 68 9.06 53.60 11.59
CA GLN A 68 9.99 54.43 10.85
C GLN A 68 9.35 55.74 10.38
N ALA A 69 8.10 55.72 9.92
CA ALA A 69 7.38 56.92 9.52
C ALA A 69 7.16 57.88 10.70
N LEU A 70 6.79 57.35 11.88
CA LEU A 70 6.63 58.17 13.09
C LEU A 70 7.97 58.72 13.59
N ALA A 71 9.06 57.95 13.50
CA ALA A 71 10.39 58.44 13.85
C ALA A 71 10.87 59.58 12.92
N GLN A 72 10.51 59.53 11.64
CA GLN A 72 10.79 60.63 10.69
C GLN A 72 9.95 61.87 11.01
N GLN A 73 8.66 61.70 11.31
CA GLN A 73 7.80 62.81 11.74
C GLN A 73 8.31 63.48 13.02
N GLN A 74 8.83 62.69 13.98
CA GLN A 74 9.45 63.22 15.20
C GLN A 74 10.69 64.07 14.91
N ALA A 75 11.48 63.71 13.89
CA ALA A 75 12.66 64.48 13.50
C ALA A 75 12.30 65.80 12.80
N GLU A 76 11.11 65.91 12.23
CA GLU A 76 10.61 67.09 11.51
C GLU A 76 9.78 68.03 12.40
N ALA A 77 9.13 67.50 13.44
CA ALA A 77 8.28 68.24 14.38
C ALA A 77 9.08 68.74 15.60
N GLY A 78 9.65 69.94 15.51
CA GLY A 78 10.48 70.56 16.57
C GLY A 78 9.70 71.23 17.71
N GLY A 79 8.69 70.56 18.28
CA GLY A 79 7.87 71.08 19.39
C GLY A 79 7.90 70.16 20.61
N GLU A 80 8.31 70.69 21.78
CA GLU A 80 8.55 69.92 23.02
C GLU A 80 7.39 69.01 23.46
N GLY A 81 6.13 69.36 23.18
CA GLY A 81 4.96 68.55 23.53
C GLY A 81 4.56 67.46 22.52
N GLU A 82 4.85 67.65 21.24
CA GLU A 82 4.61 66.62 20.20
C GLU A 82 5.72 65.56 20.20
N GLU A 83 6.95 65.94 20.57
CA GLU A 83 8.09 65.02 20.68
C GLU A 83 7.86 63.91 21.73
N ASP A 84 7.25 64.24 22.87
CA ASP A 84 6.94 63.26 23.93
C ASP A 84 5.81 62.31 23.51
N GLU A 85 4.77 62.81 22.86
CA GLU A 85 3.64 61.99 22.41
C GLU A 85 4.03 61.04 21.27
N VAL A 86 4.85 61.52 20.32
CA VAL A 86 5.40 60.70 19.24
C VAL A 86 6.42 59.69 19.79
N GLY A 87 7.28 60.10 20.73
CA GLY A 87 8.22 59.20 21.39
C GLY A 87 7.53 58.05 22.12
N ALA A 88 6.43 58.32 22.83
CA ALA A 88 5.61 57.30 23.48
C ALA A 88 4.99 56.31 22.47
N ARG A 89 4.49 56.82 21.33
CA ARG A 89 3.94 55.96 20.25
C ARG A 89 5.01 55.09 19.59
N VAL A 90 6.22 55.62 19.38
CA VAL A 90 7.36 54.86 18.85
C VAL A 90 7.75 53.73 19.82
N LEU A 91 7.83 54.01 21.13
CA LEU A 91 8.09 52.99 22.15
C LEU A 91 7.02 51.90 22.16
N GLN A 92 5.74 52.28 22.07
CA GLN A 92 4.63 51.33 22.01
C GLN A 92 4.72 50.43 20.77
N LEU A 93 5.02 51.00 19.60
CA LEU A 93 5.17 50.23 18.36
C LEU A 93 6.37 49.29 18.41
N ARG A 94 7.52 49.73 18.94
CA ARG A 94 8.67 48.85 19.17
C ARG A 94 8.33 47.67 20.08
N GLY A 95 7.54 47.91 21.13
CA GLY A 95 7.01 46.84 21.99
C GLY A 95 6.15 45.84 21.22
N LYS A 96 5.25 46.31 20.35
CA LYS A 96 4.42 45.44 19.48
C LYS A 96 5.26 44.66 18.47
N VAL A 97 6.30 45.26 17.90
CA VAL A 97 7.25 44.58 17.00
C VAL A 97 7.95 43.46 17.76
N ALA A 98 8.52 43.74 18.93
CA ALA A 98 9.20 42.74 19.75
C ALA A 98 8.26 41.57 20.14
N GLN A 99 7.02 41.86 20.53
CA GLN A 99 6.01 40.85 20.81
C GLN A 99 5.71 39.99 19.57
N THR A 100 5.48 40.62 18.41
CA THR A 100 5.17 39.90 17.17
C THR A 100 6.37 39.06 16.70
N GLN A 101 7.60 39.55 16.90
CA GLN A 101 8.82 38.80 16.60
C GLN A 101 8.96 37.56 17.49
N SER A 102 8.58 37.65 18.77
CA SER A 102 8.50 36.49 19.66
C SER A 102 7.49 35.47 19.15
N GLU A 103 6.30 35.92 18.75
CA GLU A 103 5.28 35.05 18.16
C GLU A 103 5.76 34.39 16.85
N MET A 104 6.58 35.08 16.04
CA MET A 104 7.18 34.50 14.84
C MET A 104 8.12 33.34 15.18
N ASN A 105 8.96 33.48 16.22
CA ASN A 105 9.86 32.40 16.65
C ASN A 105 9.09 31.14 17.08
N ASP A 106 7.97 31.32 17.79
CA ASP A 106 7.09 30.20 18.16
C ASP A 106 6.47 29.55 16.92
N ARG A 107 6.05 30.35 15.93
CA ARG A 107 5.50 29.84 14.66
C ARG A 107 6.56 29.16 13.79
N ASP A 108 7.82 29.59 13.83
CA ASP A 108 8.93 28.93 13.15
C ASP A 108 9.14 27.52 13.69
N ALA A 109 9.09 27.35 15.01
CA ALA A 109 9.14 26.03 15.64
C ALA A 109 7.96 25.15 15.19
N GLU A 110 6.74 25.68 15.19
CA GLU A 110 5.56 24.95 14.70
C GLU A 110 5.67 24.56 13.21
N LEU A 111 6.23 25.45 12.37
CA LEU A 111 6.44 25.17 10.95
C LEU A 111 7.47 24.05 10.76
N ALA A 112 8.57 24.08 11.52
CA ALA A 112 9.59 23.04 11.50
C ALA A 112 9.02 21.67 11.91
N GLU A 113 8.23 21.63 12.98
CA GLU A 113 7.54 20.40 13.40
C GLU A 113 6.53 19.89 12.35
N ALA A 114 5.81 20.79 11.68
CA ALA A 114 4.87 20.42 10.63
C ALA A 114 5.59 19.86 9.39
N GLN A 115 6.73 20.45 9.01
CA GLN A 115 7.59 19.94 7.94
C GLN A 115 8.15 18.55 8.28
N GLU A 116 8.60 18.34 9.51
CA GLU A 116 9.09 17.03 9.94
C GLU A 116 7.97 15.96 9.92
N ARG A 117 6.77 16.32 10.38
CA ARG A 117 5.59 15.45 10.32
C ARG A 117 5.24 15.05 8.89
N GLU A 118 5.29 16.00 7.96
CA GLU A 118 5.09 15.73 6.53
C GLU A 118 6.15 14.77 5.98
N ALA A 119 7.42 15.04 6.24
CA ALA A 119 8.53 14.21 5.77
C ALA A 119 8.41 12.76 6.29
N ARG A 120 8.09 12.58 7.58
CA ARG A 120 7.86 11.26 8.19
C ARG A 120 6.64 10.55 7.57
N ALA A 121 5.55 11.27 7.35
CA ALA A 121 4.36 10.71 6.71
C ALA A 121 4.63 10.29 5.25
N GLN A 122 5.40 11.08 4.51
CA GLN A 122 5.81 10.77 3.15
C GLN A 122 6.69 9.50 3.12
N GLN A 123 7.67 9.40 4.01
CA GLN A 123 8.51 8.20 4.13
C GLN A 123 7.70 6.94 4.42
N GLN A 124 6.72 7.02 5.33
CA GLN A 124 5.81 5.91 5.62
C GLN A 124 4.97 5.53 4.41
N TYR A 125 4.48 6.51 3.63
CA TYR A 125 3.72 6.24 2.42
C TYR A 125 4.56 5.50 1.39
N ASP A 126 5.81 5.92 1.18
CA ASP A 126 6.71 5.29 0.21
C ASP A 126 7.05 3.85 0.62
N GLN A 127 7.28 3.59 1.91
CA GLN A 127 7.45 2.23 2.45
C GLN A 127 6.21 1.36 2.22
N CYS A 128 5.02 1.85 2.56
CA CYS A 128 3.78 1.09 2.33
C CYS A 128 3.54 0.83 0.85
N LYS A 129 3.88 1.78 -0.03
CA LYS A 129 3.74 1.66 -1.47
C LYS A 129 4.65 0.55 -2.01
N GLU A 130 5.90 0.48 -1.57
CA GLU A 130 6.84 -0.57 -1.94
C GLU A 130 6.36 -1.95 -1.48
N GLN A 131 5.97 -2.07 -0.21
CA GLN A 131 5.41 -3.32 0.34
C GLN A 131 4.15 -3.77 -0.41
N THR A 132 3.29 -2.83 -0.81
CA THR A 132 2.10 -3.15 -1.62
C THR A 132 2.50 -3.73 -2.97
N ALA A 133 3.51 -3.16 -3.62
CA ALA A 133 4.00 -3.63 -4.91
C ALA A 133 4.64 -5.03 -4.80
N GLU A 134 5.43 -5.28 -3.77
CA GLU A 134 6.03 -6.60 -3.49
C GLU A 134 4.96 -7.66 -3.21
N ALA A 135 3.98 -7.35 -2.35
CA ALA A 135 2.88 -8.26 -2.04
C ALA A 135 2.08 -8.61 -3.31
N SER A 136 1.83 -7.62 -4.17
CA SER A 136 1.13 -7.82 -5.44
C SER A 136 1.89 -8.75 -6.40
N ARG A 137 3.22 -8.59 -6.49
CA ARG A 137 4.08 -9.49 -7.28
C ARG A 137 4.09 -10.91 -6.71
N ALA A 138 4.12 -11.06 -5.39
CA ALA A 138 4.06 -12.37 -4.73
C ALA A 138 2.74 -13.09 -5.01
N VAL A 139 1.61 -12.38 -5.00
CA VAL A 139 0.29 -12.96 -5.36
C VAL A 139 0.26 -13.39 -6.82
N ALA A 140 0.79 -12.57 -7.73
CA ALA A 140 0.86 -12.92 -9.15
C ALA A 140 1.68 -14.19 -9.38
N ALA A 141 2.89 -14.26 -8.81
CA ALA A 141 3.75 -15.44 -8.91
C ALA A 141 3.11 -16.71 -8.33
N ALA A 142 2.46 -16.61 -7.15
CA ALA A 142 1.75 -17.73 -6.55
C ALA A 142 0.54 -18.18 -7.40
N THR A 143 -0.12 -17.26 -8.08
CA THR A 143 -1.24 -17.57 -8.99
C THR A 143 -0.74 -18.31 -10.23
N GLU A 144 0.37 -17.87 -10.82
CA GLU A 144 0.99 -18.55 -11.96
C GLU A 144 1.47 -19.96 -11.58
N GLU A 145 2.06 -20.14 -10.39
CA GLU A 145 2.47 -21.46 -9.90
C GLU A 145 1.27 -22.39 -9.74
N LEU A 146 0.17 -21.88 -9.19
CA LEU A 146 -1.06 -22.66 -8.99
C LEU A 146 -1.65 -23.13 -10.33
N GLN A 147 -1.68 -22.25 -11.34
CA GLN A 147 -2.10 -22.61 -12.70
C GLN A 147 -1.22 -23.70 -13.31
N ARG A 148 0.11 -23.60 -13.17
CA ARG A 148 1.03 -24.64 -13.67
C ARG A 148 0.80 -25.99 -12.99
N VAL A 149 0.51 -26.00 -11.70
CA VAL A 149 0.21 -27.22 -10.95
C VAL A 149 -1.13 -27.83 -11.39
N GLU A 150 -2.14 -27.01 -11.64
CA GLU A 150 -3.43 -27.44 -12.19
C GLU A 150 -3.27 -28.10 -13.57
N GLU A 151 -2.54 -27.46 -14.49
CA GLU A 151 -2.26 -28.00 -15.83
C GLU A 151 -1.52 -29.36 -15.75
N GLN A 152 -0.54 -29.49 -14.84
CA GLN A 152 0.17 -30.75 -14.60
C GLN A 152 -0.77 -31.84 -14.06
N HIS A 153 -1.67 -31.49 -13.15
CA HIS A 153 -2.65 -32.43 -12.61
C HIS A 153 -3.65 -32.90 -13.68
N GLU A 154 -4.12 -32.00 -14.54
CA GLU A 154 -4.98 -32.33 -15.67
C GLU A 154 -4.28 -33.26 -16.67
N ALA A 155 -3.02 -32.96 -17.02
CA ALA A 155 -2.21 -33.80 -17.89
C ALA A 155 -2.02 -35.21 -17.29
N ALA A 156 -1.70 -35.30 -16.00
CA ALA A 156 -1.55 -36.56 -15.29
C ALA A 156 -2.88 -37.34 -15.18
N ALA A 157 -4.02 -36.66 -15.05
CA ALA A 157 -5.33 -37.28 -15.04
C ALA A 157 -5.71 -37.83 -16.44
N ALA A 158 -5.40 -37.08 -17.50
CA ALA A 158 -5.58 -37.51 -18.88
C ALA A 158 -4.73 -38.76 -19.18
N GLU A 159 -3.47 -38.79 -18.74
CA GLU A 159 -2.59 -39.94 -18.95
C GLU A 159 -3.04 -41.17 -18.15
N ARG A 160 -3.43 -41.00 -16.88
CA ARG A 160 -4.05 -42.08 -16.09
C ARG A 160 -5.29 -42.65 -16.79
N SER A 161 -6.13 -41.79 -17.36
CA SER A 161 -7.32 -42.20 -18.12
C SER A 161 -6.99 -42.95 -19.41
N ARG A 162 -5.89 -42.59 -20.09
CA ARG A 162 -5.37 -43.32 -21.27
C ARG A 162 -4.84 -44.69 -20.88
N VAL A 163 -4.04 -44.77 -19.81
CA VAL A 163 -3.50 -46.04 -19.28
C VAL A 163 -4.64 -46.96 -18.86
N ARG A 164 -5.64 -46.45 -18.14
CA ARG A 164 -6.82 -47.24 -17.74
C ARG A 164 -7.56 -47.81 -18.95
N ARG A 165 -7.84 -47.00 -19.97
CA ARG A 165 -8.45 -47.47 -21.24
C ARG A 165 -7.61 -48.53 -21.95
N ARG A 166 -6.27 -48.46 -21.88
CA ARG A 166 -5.39 -49.50 -22.42
C ARG A 166 -5.50 -50.80 -21.62
N LEU A 167 -5.49 -50.71 -20.29
CA LEU A 167 -5.65 -51.87 -19.40
C LEU A 167 -7.01 -52.55 -19.62
N ASP A 168 -8.10 -51.79 -19.70
CA ASP A 168 -9.45 -52.34 -19.93
C ASP A 168 -9.53 -53.08 -21.28
N ARG A 169 -8.90 -52.56 -22.35
CA ARG A 169 -8.80 -53.26 -23.63
C ARG A 169 -7.99 -54.57 -23.55
N CYS A 170 -6.88 -54.57 -22.80
CA CYS A 170 -6.09 -55.78 -22.59
C CYS A 170 -6.82 -56.81 -21.72
N ALA A 171 -7.67 -56.37 -20.79
CA ALA A 171 -8.48 -57.25 -19.95
C ALA A 171 -9.67 -57.86 -20.73
N GLY A 172 -10.35 -57.07 -21.58
CA GLY A 172 -11.49 -57.52 -22.39
C GLY A 172 -11.14 -58.40 -23.59
N GLY A 173 -9.86 -58.46 -23.99
CA GLY A 173 -9.38 -59.24 -25.15
C GLY A 173 -9.19 -60.75 -24.91
N ARG A 174 -9.38 -61.25 -23.68
CA ARG A 174 -9.18 -62.68 -23.32
C ARG A 174 -10.46 -63.52 -23.28
N GLY A 175 -11.49 -63.18 -24.04
CA GLY A 175 -12.82 -63.78 -23.90
C GLY A 175 -13.56 -64.23 -25.16
N LYS A 176 -12.97 -64.21 -26.36
CA LYS A 176 -13.64 -64.73 -27.57
C LYS A 176 -12.66 -65.43 -28.51
N GLY A 177 -12.58 -66.76 -28.39
CA GLY A 177 -11.80 -67.57 -29.32
C GLY A 177 -11.93 -69.07 -29.11
N ARG A 178 -12.90 -69.66 -29.83
CA ARG A 178 -13.00 -71.08 -30.27
C ARG A 178 -13.56 -72.11 -29.29
N GLU A 179 -14.84 -72.39 -29.42
CA GLU A 179 -15.31 -73.79 -29.51
C GLU A 179 -16.01 -73.95 -30.86
N GLY A 180 -15.41 -74.79 -31.70
CA GLY A 180 -15.87 -75.13 -33.03
C GLY A 180 -16.90 -76.25 -33.01
N GLU A 181 -17.67 -76.28 -34.08
CA GLU A 181 -18.61 -77.31 -34.56
C GLU A 181 -18.25 -78.76 -34.17
N PRO A 182 -19.23 -79.57 -33.72
CA PRO A 182 -19.11 -81.02 -33.82
C PRO A 182 -19.52 -81.47 -35.23
N GLY A 183 -18.52 -81.85 -36.01
CA GLY A 183 -18.65 -82.47 -37.32
C GLY A 183 -19.42 -83.79 -37.29
N ALA A 184 -20.15 -84.01 -38.38
CA ALA A 184 -20.87 -85.22 -38.72
C ALA A 184 -20.01 -86.49 -38.62
N ARG A 185 -20.56 -87.55 -38.03
CA ARG A 185 -20.13 -88.93 -38.27
C ARG A 185 -21.24 -89.68 -38.99
N THR A 186 -21.11 -89.78 -40.30
CA THR A 186 -21.64 -90.88 -41.09
C THR A 186 -20.68 -92.06 -40.97
N HIS A 187 -21.20 -93.23 -40.60
CA HIS A 187 -20.52 -94.51 -40.83
C HIS A 187 -21.41 -95.36 -41.75
N PRO A 188 -20.88 -95.92 -42.85
CA PRO A 188 -21.59 -96.87 -43.70
C PRO A 188 -21.30 -98.33 -43.29
N HIS A 189 -22.28 -99.21 -43.55
CA HIS A 189 -22.20 -100.65 -43.93
C HIS A 189 -21.38 -101.63 -43.05
N ALA A 190 -21.68 -102.92 -42.91
CA ALA A 190 -22.74 -103.81 -43.37
C ALA A 190 -22.60 -105.15 -42.60
N CYS A 191 -23.73 -105.85 -42.41
CA CYS A 191 -23.99 -107.29 -42.33
C CYS A 191 -25.06 -107.58 -41.28
#